data_AF-A0A1J1J704-F1
#
_entry.id   AF-A0A1J1J704-F1
#
_cell.length_a   1.000
_cell.length_b   1.000
_cell.length_c   1.000
_cell.angle_alpha   90.00
_cell.angle_beta   90.00
_cell.angle_gamma   90.00
#
_symmetry.space_group_name_H-M   'P 1'
#
loop_
_entity.id
_entity.type
_entity.pdbx_description
1 polymer ?
#
loop_
_entity_poly.entity_id
_entity_poly.type
_entity_poly.pdbx_seq_one_letter_code
_entity_poly.pdbx_strand_id
1 'polypeptide(L)'
;MELLDQVEENSQNFKNIKVETKSPSSIILTWVYEKSASNGTEEEIVFKLLKLETYHVWKSLLWTRKNFVIVENLEQNFCYTFRIHVMCQRDSQYEILDESNVFKYSILLVPSHTSFIRAIQKSHLELIKHYIELMPDFIELTFKSYSALSIAVSNNDIAVVRLLLEQGADVNFGIPEMSRTPLHIAIFNGFLNVADLLIKWKANIRSKDILGLNVAHHAIDSNDLDSVIYCIDCLGIHTETRDDRGLSLLLRAIVSKASLDIIRYLLDKKASQSVRDINNMSILQHVRMPNDHQLVEMLLNYKPKSQTDAKLKLKHNVQKLILSRKMKKEEGEDEAAEESVSAFEQCDLFK
;
A
#
# COMPACT_ATOMS: atom_id res chain seq x y z
N MET A 1 2.69 -16.02 -22.56
CA MET A 1 3.66 -15.05 -23.16
C MET A 1 2.98 -14.49 -24.39
N GLU A 2 1.99 -13.62 -24.21
CA GLU A 2 1.41 -12.87 -25.34
C GLU A 2 1.93 -11.44 -25.23
N LEU A 3 2.72 -11.05 -26.23
CA LEU A 3 2.97 -9.67 -26.56
C LEU A 3 1.69 -9.13 -27.20
N LEU A 4 1.08 -8.12 -26.59
CA LEU A 4 0.12 -7.27 -27.30
C LEU A 4 0.94 -6.28 -28.14
N ASP A 5 1.46 -6.76 -29.26
CA ASP A 5 2.26 -5.97 -30.20
C ASP A 5 1.35 -4.95 -30.90
N GLN A 6 1.35 -3.71 -30.42
CA GLN A 6 1.04 -2.56 -31.25
C GLN A 6 2.35 -1.84 -31.57
N VAL A 7 2.98 -2.27 -32.65
CA VAL A 7 4.11 -1.56 -33.25
C VAL A 7 3.53 -0.42 -34.09
N GLU A 8 3.67 0.82 -33.63
CA GLU A 8 3.46 1.97 -34.51
C GLU A 8 4.69 2.12 -35.43
N GLU A 9 4.63 1.52 -36.62
CA GLU A 9 5.64 1.69 -37.68
C GLU A 9 5.52 3.09 -38.30
N ASN A 10 6.26 4.06 -37.76
CA ASN A 10 6.31 5.42 -38.33
C ASN A 10 7.54 5.67 -39.24
N SER A 11 8.16 4.64 -39.82
CA SER A 11 9.38 4.81 -40.65
C SER A 11 9.20 4.34 -42.09
N GLN A 12 9.67 5.13 -43.06
CA GLN A 12 9.61 4.80 -44.50
C GLN A 12 10.69 3.80 -44.96
N ASN A 13 11.75 3.60 -44.17
CA ASN A 13 12.97 2.87 -44.59
C ASN A 13 13.21 1.54 -43.85
N PHE A 14 12.43 1.21 -42.81
CA PHE A 14 12.54 -0.06 -42.10
C PHE A 14 11.29 -0.90 -42.33
N LYS A 15 11.48 -2.17 -42.66
CA LYS A 15 10.43 -3.14 -42.97
C LYS A 15 10.62 -4.42 -42.17
N ASN A 16 9.53 -5.20 -42.04
CA ASN A 16 9.54 -6.57 -41.52
C ASN A 16 10.10 -6.69 -40.09
N ILE A 17 9.61 -5.88 -39.16
CA ILE A 17 10.08 -5.97 -37.78
C ILE A 17 9.51 -7.23 -37.11
N LYS A 18 10.39 -8.04 -36.53
CA LYS A 18 10.09 -9.26 -35.78
C LYS A 18 10.55 -9.11 -34.34
N VAL A 19 9.68 -9.48 -33.41
CA VAL A 19 9.97 -9.49 -31.97
C VAL A 19 10.03 -10.94 -31.49
N GLU A 20 11.17 -11.35 -30.96
CA GLU A 20 11.34 -12.66 -30.33
C GLU A 20 11.69 -12.51 -28.86
N THR A 21 10.80 -12.97 -27.98
CA THR A 21 11.07 -13.01 -26.54
C THR A 21 11.77 -14.33 -26.20
N LYS A 22 13.05 -14.28 -25.80
CA LYS A 22 13.77 -15.46 -25.31
C LYS A 22 13.61 -15.66 -23.79
N SER A 23 13.42 -14.58 -23.04
CA SER A 23 13.15 -14.61 -21.59
C SER A 23 12.47 -13.31 -21.14
N PRO A 24 11.94 -13.22 -19.91
CA PRO A 24 11.36 -11.99 -19.34
C PRO A 24 12.35 -10.81 -19.25
N SER A 25 13.65 -11.09 -19.37
CA SER A 25 14.77 -10.15 -19.29
C SER A 25 15.54 -10.02 -20.62
N SER A 26 15.08 -10.67 -21.70
CA SER A 26 15.75 -10.68 -23.00
C SER A 26 14.74 -10.66 -24.14
N ILE A 27 14.75 -9.58 -24.91
CA ILE A 27 13.95 -9.41 -26.12
C ILE A 27 14.92 -9.26 -27.30
N ILE A 28 14.65 -9.97 -28.38
CA ILE A 28 15.35 -9.82 -29.64
C ILE A 28 14.42 -9.08 -30.58
N LEU A 29 14.92 -7.99 -31.16
CA LEU A 29 14.25 -7.23 -32.21
C LEU A 29 15.05 -7.43 -33.49
N THR A 30 14.40 -7.91 -34.53
CA THR A 30 14.99 -8.09 -35.85
C THR A 30 14.24 -7.23 -36.85
N TRP A 31 14.93 -6.45 -37.68
CA TRP A 31 14.30 -5.72 -38.76
C TRP A 31 15.17 -5.68 -40.01
N VAL A 32 14.57 -5.29 -41.13
CA VAL A 32 15.29 -5.04 -42.38
C VAL A 32 15.35 -3.54 -42.61
N TYR A 33 16.57 -2.99 -42.74
CA TYR A 33 16.78 -1.60 -43.14
C TYR A 33 17.01 -1.53 -44.64
N GLU A 34 16.16 -0.78 -45.32
CA GLU A 34 16.30 -0.47 -46.74
C GLU A 34 16.97 0.90 -46.88
N LYS A 35 18.19 0.91 -47.42
CA LYS A 35 18.98 2.13 -47.57
C LYS A 35 18.38 2.99 -48.68
N SER A 36 17.91 4.20 -48.35
CA SER A 36 17.30 5.16 -49.29
C SER A 36 18.30 5.86 -50.23
N ALA A 37 19.28 5.14 -50.77
CA ALA A 37 20.20 5.67 -51.78
C ALA A 37 20.57 4.61 -52.82
N SER A 38 19.89 4.70 -53.97
CA SER A 38 20.20 4.24 -55.34
C SER A 38 20.68 2.80 -55.61
N ASN A 39 21.04 1.98 -54.62
CA ASN A 39 21.62 0.65 -54.83
C ASN A 39 20.90 -0.50 -54.10
N GLY A 40 19.70 -0.28 -53.53
CA GLY A 40 18.77 -1.36 -53.13
C GLY A 40 19.34 -2.46 -52.23
N THR A 41 20.41 -2.21 -51.49
CA THR A 41 20.97 -3.19 -50.57
C THR A 41 20.16 -3.17 -49.27
N GLU A 42 19.31 -4.17 -49.10
CA GLU A 42 18.67 -4.48 -47.82
C GLU A 42 19.75 -5.02 -46.86
N GLU A 43 19.92 -4.37 -45.72
CA GLU A 43 20.73 -4.91 -44.62
C GLU A 43 19.79 -5.38 -43.51
N GLU A 44 19.83 -6.66 -43.19
CA GLU A 44 19.17 -7.19 -42.01
C GLU A 44 19.96 -6.76 -40.77
N ILE A 45 19.30 -6.08 -39.84
CA ILE A 45 19.90 -5.68 -38.58
C ILE A 45 19.12 -6.34 -37.44
N VAL A 46 19.83 -7.18 -36.70
CA VAL A 46 19.29 -7.96 -35.57
C VAL A 46 19.87 -7.41 -34.28
N PHE A 47 19.08 -6.92 -33.33
CA PHE A 47 19.58 -6.46 -32.03
C PHE A 47 19.01 -7.30 -30.89
N LYS A 48 19.83 -7.50 -29.85
CA LYS A 48 19.38 -8.08 -28.59
C LYS A 48 19.29 -6.99 -27.54
N LEU A 49 18.08 -6.75 -27.04
CA LEU A 49 17.84 -5.92 -25.86
C LEU A 49 17.93 -6.80 -24.61
N LEU A 50 18.84 -6.46 -23.72
CA LEU A 50 18.92 -7.08 -22.39
C LEU A 50 18.41 -6.10 -21.34
N LYS A 51 17.50 -6.57 -20.50
CA LYS A 51 17.02 -5.83 -19.34
C LYS A 51 18.06 -5.93 -18.24
N LEU A 52 18.67 -4.81 -17.85
CA LEU A 52 19.49 -4.77 -16.64
C LEU A 52 18.58 -4.71 -15.42
N GLU A 53 18.59 -5.78 -14.62
CA GLU A 53 17.75 -5.93 -13.43
C GLU A 53 17.96 -4.80 -12.40
N THR A 54 19.16 -4.22 -12.38
CA THR A 54 19.57 -3.21 -11.39
C THR A 54 19.09 -1.80 -11.67
N TYR A 55 18.68 -1.47 -12.90
CA TYR A 55 18.33 -0.10 -13.28
C TYR A 55 17.04 0.04 -14.10
N HIS A 56 16.35 -1.07 -14.43
CA HIS A 56 15.24 -1.06 -15.38
C HIS A 56 15.59 -0.42 -16.74
N VAL A 57 16.88 -0.28 -17.04
CA VAL A 57 17.40 0.22 -18.32
C VAL A 57 17.63 -0.99 -19.22
N TRP A 58 17.03 -0.96 -20.40
CA TRP A 58 17.40 -1.88 -21.46
C TRP A 58 18.67 -1.37 -22.13
N LYS A 59 19.71 -2.21 -22.17
CA LYS A 59 20.89 -1.92 -22.99
C LYS A 59 20.79 -2.72 -24.27
N SER A 60 20.99 -2.05 -25.40
CA SER A 60 21.30 -2.71 -26.66
C SER A 60 22.65 -3.39 -26.53
N LEU A 61 22.69 -4.69 -26.79
CA LEU A 61 23.90 -5.35 -27.20
C LEU A 61 23.77 -5.58 -28.70
N LEU A 62 24.34 -4.68 -29.49
CA LEU A 62 24.76 -5.08 -30.82
C LEU A 62 26.10 -4.50 -31.25
N TRP A 63 26.84 -5.41 -31.89
CA TRP A 63 28.06 -5.20 -32.63
C TRP A 63 27.76 -5.66 -34.06
N THR A 64 27.54 -4.74 -34.99
CA THR A 64 27.83 -5.02 -36.40
C THR A 64 29.14 -4.33 -36.75
N ARG A 65 29.86 -4.82 -37.76
CA ARG A 65 31.22 -4.34 -38.09
C ARG A 65 31.30 -2.82 -38.42
N LYS A 66 30.18 -2.11 -38.59
CA LYS A 66 30.15 -0.67 -38.96
C LYS A 66 29.02 0.18 -38.36
N ASN A 67 28.00 -0.40 -37.69
CA ASN A 67 26.84 0.35 -37.19
C ASN A 67 26.54 0.02 -35.71
N PHE A 68 26.13 1.03 -34.94
CA PHE A 68 25.71 0.92 -33.54
C PHE A 68 24.32 1.52 -33.33
N VAL A 69 23.59 0.97 -32.36
CA VAL A 69 22.25 1.43 -31.98
C VAL A 69 22.23 1.91 -30.54
N ILE A 70 21.86 3.18 -30.35
CA ILE A 70 21.60 3.76 -29.03
C ILE A 70 20.10 3.66 -28.75
N VAL A 71 19.77 3.12 -27.59
CA VAL A 71 18.40 2.93 -27.12
C VAL A 71 18.19 3.90 -25.96
N GLU A 72 17.40 4.95 -26.20
CA GLU A 72 16.93 5.81 -25.12
C GLU A 72 15.65 5.23 -24.55
N ASN A 73 15.66 4.91 -23.25
CA ASN A 73 14.48 4.46 -22.54
C ASN A 73 13.64 5.69 -22.16
N LEU A 74 12.52 5.87 -22.86
CA LEU A 74 11.49 6.84 -22.52
C LEU A 74 10.48 6.09 -21.66
N GLU A 75 10.71 6.00 -20.35
CA GLU A 75 9.73 5.38 -19.46
C GLU A 75 8.44 6.19 -19.48
N GLN A 76 7.36 5.61 -20.02
CA GLN A 76 6.00 6.11 -19.83
C GLN A 76 5.13 4.94 -19.35
N ASN A 77 4.84 4.94 -18.05
CA ASN A 77 3.72 4.20 -17.46
C ASN A 77 3.47 2.80 -18.04
N PHE A 78 4.31 1.83 -17.65
CA PHE A 78 4.09 0.38 -17.91
C PHE A 78 4.24 -0.06 -19.37
N CYS A 79 4.50 0.89 -20.25
CA CYS A 79 4.98 0.72 -21.60
C CYS A 79 6.45 1.13 -21.63
N TYR A 80 7.34 0.22 -22.04
CA TYR A 80 8.68 0.66 -22.39
C TYR A 80 8.61 1.31 -23.76
N THR A 81 8.76 2.63 -23.83
CA THR A 81 8.94 3.34 -25.11
C THR A 81 10.43 3.48 -25.39
N PHE A 82 10.92 2.84 -26.44
CA PHE A 82 12.32 2.95 -26.85
C PHE A 82 12.45 3.88 -28.03
N ARG A 83 13.30 4.90 -27.92
CA ARG A 83 13.84 5.61 -29.09
C ARG A 83 15.12 4.94 -29.52
N ILE A 84 15.18 4.55 -30.79
CA ILE A 84 16.34 3.85 -31.39
C ILE A 84 17.02 4.80 -32.37
N HIS A 85 18.30 5.10 -32.14
CA HIS A 85 19.15 5.82 -33.09
C HIS A 85 20.06 4.85 -33.82
N VAL A 86 20.07 4.87 -35.16
CA VAL A 86 21.01 4.09 -35.97
C VAL A 86 22.19 5.01 -36.36
N MET A 87 23.40 4.63 -35.96
CA MET A 87 24.61 5.37 -36.26
C MET A 87 25.51 4.57 -37.20
N CYS A 88 26.14 5.25 -38.16
CA CYS A 88 27.14 4.67 -39.06
C CYS A 88 28.51 5.29 -38.77
N GLN A 89 29.54 4.45 -38.69
CA GLN A 89 30.92 4.93 -38.56
C GLN A 89 31.48 5.28 -39.95
N ARG A 90 31.79 6.56 -40.16
CA ARG A 90 32.52 7.06 -41.34
C ARG A 90 33.79 7.77 -40.86
N ASP A 91 34.93 7.37 -41.39
CA ASP A 91 36.21 8.08 -41.18
C ASP A 91 36.53 8.39 -39.71
N SER A 92 36.30 7.41 -38.83
CA SER A 92 36.50 7.52 -37.37
C SER A 92 35.57 8.47 -36.61
N GLN A 93 34.54 9.02 -37.28
CA GLN A 93 33.44 9.75 -36.66
C GLN A 93 32.12 8.97 -36.77
N TYR A 94 31.23 9.18 -35.81
CA TYR A 94 29.91 8.56 -35.78
C TYR A 94 28.87 9.57 -36.24
N GLU A 95 28.14 9.25 -37.32
CA GLU A 95 27.02 10.07 -37.81
C GLU A 95 25.70 9.35 -37.50
N ILE A 96 24.72 10.09 -36.98
CA ILE A 96 23.33 9.60 -36.86
C ILE A 96 22.78 9.52 -38.29
N LEU A 97 22.37 8.32 -38.73
CA LEU A 97 21.88 8.11 -40.09
C LEU A 97 20.53 8.79 -40.33
N ASP A 98 19.76 9.02 -39.26
CA ASP A 98 18.47 9.69 -39.32
C ASP A 98 18.08 10.25 -37.93
N GLU A 99 18.00 11.59 -37.80
CA GLU A 99 17.53 12.25 -36.58
C GLU A 99 16.01 12.29 -36.46
N SER A 100 15.28 12.07 -37.57
CA SER A 100 13.82 12.19 -37.64
C SER A 100 13.08 10.92 -37.24
N ASN A 101 13.74 9.76 -37.32
CA ASN A 101 13.16 8.45 -37.04
C ASN A 101 13.29 8.04 -35.56
N VAL A 102 12.47 8.65 -34.71
CA VAL A 102 12.22 8.17 -33.36
C VAL A 102 11.26 6.99 -33.42
N PHE A 103 11.79 5.77 -33.39
CA PHE A 103 10.95 4.61 -33.10
C PHE A 103 10.31 4.79 -31.73
N LYS A 104 9.05 4.40 -31.59
CA LYS A 104 8.40 4.22 -30.30
C LYS A 104 7.91 2.79 -30.25
N TYR A 105 8.76 1.91 -29.74
CA TYR A 105 8.32 0.56 -29.45
C TYR A 105 7.55 0.57 -28.16
N SER A 106 6.34 0.01 -28.10
CA SER A 106 5.54 -0.07 -26.88
C SER A 106 5.44 -1.51 -26.41
N ILE A 107 6.31 -1.93 -25.50
CA ILE A 107 6.26 -3.32 -24.97
C ILE A 107 5.37 -3.34 -23.74
N LEU A 108 4.21 -3.99 -23.85
CA LEU A 108 3.38 -4.33 -22.70
C LEU A 108 4.12 -5.40 -21.89
N LEU A 109 4.48 -5.09 -20.64
CA LEU A 109 5.11 -6.08 -19.75
C LEU A 109 4.22 -7.31 -19.63
N VAL A 110 4.81 -8.50 -19.81
CA VAL A 110 4.25 -9.75 -19.30
C VAL A 110 3.81 -9.49 -17.85
N PRO A 111 2.53 -9.72 -17.50
CA PRO A 111 2.05 -9.50 -16.15
C PRO A 111 2.92 -10.26 -15.15
N SER A 112 3.53 -9.54 -14.22
CA SER A 112 4.32 -10.10 -13.14
C SER A 112 3.81 -9.53 -11.83
N HIS A 113 3.97 -10.27 -10.74
CA HIS A 113 3.54 -9.76 -9.43
C HIS A 113 4.23 -8.43 -9.10
N THR A 114 5.51 -8.27 -9.41
CA THR A 114 6.25 -7.00 -9.23
C THR A 114 5.67 -5.84 -10.06
N SER A 115 5.29 -6.09 -11.33
CA SER A 115 4.68 -5.04 -12.17
C SER A 115 3.26 -4.69 -11.71
N PHE A 116 2.51 -5.68 -11.21
CA PHE A 116 1.20 -5.46 -10.57
C PHE A 116 1.31 -4.60 -9.32
N ILE A 117 2.23 -4.90 -8.41
CA ILE A 117 2.49 -4.06 -7.25
C ILE A 117 2.91 -2.65 -7.65
N ARG A 118 3.71 -2.48 -8.71
CA ARG A 118 4.06 -1.14 -9.21
C ARG A 118 2.85 -0.39 -9.77
N ALA A 119 1.91 -1.08 -10.41
CA ALA A 119 0.65 -0.49 -10.86
C ALA A 119 -0.18 0.05 -9.69
N ILE A 120 -0.27 -0.71 -8.60
CA ILE A 120 -0.90 -0.28 -7.33
C ILE A 120 -0.18 0.94 -6.75
N GLN A 121 1.14 0.92 -6.67
CA GLN A 121 1.94 2.03 -6.14
C GLN A 121 1.82 3.32 -6.96
N LYS A 122 1.46 3.22 -8.23
CA LYS A 122 1.25 4.35 -9.14
C LYS A 122 -0.23 4.68 -9.35
N SER A 123 -1.13 4.04 -8.61
CA SER A 123 -2.58 4.30 -8.68
C SER A 123 -3.19 4.08 -10.07
N HIS A 124 -2.63 3.16 -10.87
CA HIS A 124 -3.03 2.96 -12.26
C HIS A 124 -4.22 1.98 -12.37
N LEU A 125 -5.43 2.43 -12.02
CA LEU A 125 -6.64 1.62 -11.88
C LEU A 125 -6.93 0.67 -13.06
N GLU A 126 -6.86 1.16 -14.30
CA GLU A 126 -7.17 0.35 -15.49
C GLU A 126 -6.15 -0.79 -15.70
N LEU A 127 -4.89 -0.57 -15.31
CA LEU A 127 -3.87 -1.61 -15.42
C LEU A 127 -4.00 -2.63 -14.29
N ILE A 128 -4.39 -2.18 -13.09
CA ILE A 128 -4.67 -3.06 -11.97
C ILE A 128 -5.84 -3.99 -12.32
N LYS A 129 -6.94 -3.46 -12.87
CA LYS A 129 -8.07 -4.25 -13.38
C LYS A 129 -7.61 -5.28 -14.41
N HIS A 130 -6.88 -4.83 -15.44
CA HIS A 130 -6.41 -5.70 -16.50
C HIS A 130 -5.49 -6.82 -15.98
N TYR A 131 -4.59 -6.51 -15.03
CA TYR A 131 -3.74 -7.52 -14.41
C TYR A 131 -4.51 -8.53 -13.57
N ILE A 132 -5.56 -8.12 -12.87
CA ILE A 132 -6.43 -9.02 -12.10
C ILE A 132 -7.23 -9.93 -13.03
N GLU A 133 -7.76 -9.41 -14.14
CA GLU A 133 -8.47 -10.20 -15.14
C GLU A 133 -7.60 -11.30 -15.75
N LEU A 134 -6.32 -11.00 -15.99
CA LEU A 134 -5.36 -11.97 -16.54
C LEU A 134 -4.83 -12.95 -15.47
N MET A 135 -4.58 -12.47 -14.25
CA MET A 135 -3.90 -13.20 -13.18
C MET A 135 -4.57 -12.93 -11.82
N PRO A 136 -5.72 -13.56 -11.52
CA PRO A 136 -6.48 -13.31 -10.29
C PRO A 136 -5.68 -13.59 -9.00
N ASP A 137 -4.77 -14.58 -9.04
CA ASP A 137 -3.94 -14.97 -7.90
C ASP A 137 -3.08 -13.82 -7.34
N PHE A 138 -2.78 -12.79 -8.15
CA PHE A 138 -1.98 -11.64 -7.71
C PHE A 138 -2.59 -10.85 -6.55
N ILE A 139 -3.90 -10.94 -6.34
CA ILE A 139 -4.59 -10.25 -5.24
C ILE A 139 -4.10 -10.73 -3.87
N GLU A 140 -3.94 -12.04 -3.72
CA GLU A 140 -3.62 -12.70 -2.44
C GLU A 140 -2.12 -12.99 -2.26
N LEU A 141 -1.28 -12.55 -3.21
CA LEU A 141 0.17 -12.63 -3.07
C LEU A 141 0.70 -11.49 -2.19
N THR A 142 1.80 -11.78 -1.49
CA THR A 142 2.54 -10.79 -0.69
C THR A 142 3.80 -10.32 -1.39
N PHE A 143 4.08 -9.03 -1.36
CA PHE A 143 5.36 -8.44 -1.78
C PHE A 143 6.05 -7.78 -0.59
N LYS A 144 7.25 -8.27 -0.25
CA LYS A 144 7.98 -7.84 0.97
C LYS A 144 7.09 -7.92 2.23
N SER A 145 6.30 -8.98 2.35
CA SER A 145 5.34 -9.20 3.45
C SER A 145 4.03 -8.40 3.37
N TYR A 146 3.83 -7.56 2.36
CA TYR A 146 2.59 -6.77 2.21
C TYR A 146 1.68 -7.37 1.12
N SER A 147 0.40 -7.61 1.44
CA SER A 147 -0.62 -7.88 0.43
C SER A 147 -0.87 -6.67 -0.49
N ALA A 148 -1.43 -6.91 -1.68
CA ALA A 148 -1.85 -5.84 -2.60
C ALA A 148 -2.73 -4.78 -1.89
N LEU A 149 -3.69 -5.23 -1.08
CA LEU A 149 -4.59 -4.37 -0.31
C LEU A 149 -3.83 -3.53 0.72
N SER A 150 -2.89 -4.14 1.45
CA SER A 150 -2.10 -3.41 2.46
C SER A 150 -1.21 -2.32 1.86
N ILE A 151 -0.70 -2.51 0.65
CA ILE A 151 0.06 -1.49 -0.10
C ILE A 151 -0.85 -0.34 -0.49
N ALA A 152 -2.04 -0.63 -1.04
CA ALA A 152 -3.02 0.39 -1.39
C ALA A 152 -3.45 1.23 -0.16
N VAL A 153 -3.67 0.56 0.99
CA VAL A 153 -3.98 1.22 2.26
C VAL A 153 -2.82 2.08 2.75
N SER A 154 -1.58 1.59 2.67
CA SER A 154 -0.39 2.35 3.07
C SER A 154 -0.19 3.63 2.22
N ASN A 155 -0.66 3.60 0.97
CA ASN A 155 -0.65 4.76 0.07
C ASN A 155 -1.85 5.70 0.27
N ASN A 156 -2.79 5.38 1.17
CA ASN A 156 -4.06 6.10 1.35
C ASN A 156 -4.88 6.22 0.05
N ASP A 157 -4.76 5.25 -0.85
CA ASP A 157 -5.42 5.28 -2.15
C ASP A 157 -6.80 4.62 -2.05
N ILE A 158 -7.81 5.42 -1.70
CA ILE A 158 -9.19 4.96 -1.55
C ILE A 158 -9.74 4.32 -2.83
N ALA A 159 -9.31 4.78 -4.01
CA ALA A 159 -9.79 4.26 -5.28
C ALA A 159 -9.24 2.85 -5.54
N VAL A 160 -7.95 2.63 -5.30
CA VAL A 160 -7.33 1.31 -5.44
C VAL A 160 -7.78 0.37 -4.32
N VAL A 161 -7.93 0.84 -3.08
CA VAL A 161 -8.49 0.03 -1.97
C VAL A 161 -9.89 -0.47 -2.34
N ARG A 162 -10.76 0.43 -2.83
CA ARG A 162 -12.10 0.04 -3.29
C ARG A 162 -12.03 -0.99 -4.42
N LEU A 163 -11.20 -0.73 -5.44
CA LEU A 163 -11.05 -1.63 -6.57
C LEU A 163 -10.63 -3.04 -6.11
N LEU A 164 -9.62 -3.16 -5.25
CA LEU A 164 -9.14 -4.46 -4.78
C LEU A 164 -10.21 -5.21 -3.97
N LEU A 165 -10.98 -4.51 -3.13
CA LEU A 165 -12.09 -5.10 -2.37
C LEU A 165 -13.23 -5.56 -3.32
N GLU A 166 -13.57 -4.76 -4.33
CA GLU A 166 -14.55 -5.13 -5.36
C GLU A 166 -14.11 -6.34 -6.20
N GLN A 167 -12.79 -6.53 -6.35
CA GLN A 167 -12.19 -7.70 -7.01
C GLN A 167 -12.00 -8.91 -6.07
N GLY A 168 -12.53 -8.85 -4.84
CA GLY A 168 -12.56 -10.00 -3.93
C GLY A 168 -11.36 -10.15 -3.01
N ALA A 169 -10.50 -9.13 -2.86
CA ALA A 169 -9.42 -9.16 -1.88
C ALA A 169 -9.96 -9.39 -0.46
N ASP A 170 -9.37 -10.31 0.30
CA ASP A 170 -9.71 -10.47 1.71
C ASP A 170 -9.35 -9.18 2.49
N VAL A 171 -10.39 -8.54 3.03
CA VAL A 171 -10.31 -7.30 3.81
C VAL A 171 -9.41 -7.43 5.04
N ASN A 172 -9.18 -8.66 5.55
CA ASN A 172 -8.35 -8.94 6.71
C ASN A 172 -6.93 -9.37 6.32
N PHE A 173 -6.67 -9.70 5.05
CA PHE A 173 -5.37 -10.13 4.58
C PHE A 173 -4.43 -8.94 4.34
N GLY A 174 -3.55 -8.70 5.31
CA GLY A 174 -2.64 -7.56 5.34
C GLY A 174 -1.17 -7.97 5.25
N ILE A 175 -0.51 -8.01 6.42
CA ILE A 175 0.90 -8.34 6.60
C ILE A 175 0.97 -9.63 7.43
N PRO A 176 1.03 -10.82 6.81
CA PRO A 176 0.95 -12.10 7.51
C PRO A 176 2.01 -12.28 8.59
N GLU A 177 3.24 -11.87 8.33
CA GLU A 177 4.39 -12.03 9.24
C GLU A 177 4.26 -11.24 10.52
N MET A 178 3.44 -10.18 10.51
CA MET A 178 3.11 -9.39 11.70
C MET A 178 1.68 -9.62 12.18
N SER A 179 0.91 -10.48 11.50
CA SER A 179 -0.53 -10.63 11.73
C SER A 179 -1.29 -9.29 11.73
N ARG A 180 -0.81 -8.31 10.95
CA ARG A 180 -1.43 -6.98 10.88
C ARG A 180 -2.42 -6.96 9.73
N THR A 181 -3.68 -6.72 10.04
CA THR A 181 -4.73 -6.50 9.03
C THR A 181 -4.59 -5.12 8.37
N PRO A 182 -5.17 -4.90 7.18
CA PRO A 182 -5.23 -3.58 6.56
C PRO A 182 -5.83 -2.50 7.46
N LEU A 183 -6.77 -2.87 8.36
CA LEU A 183 -7.34 -1.93 9.33
C LEU A 183 -6.31 -1.42 10.34
N HIS A 184 -5.37 -2.25 10.79
CA HIS A 184 -4.26 -1.80 11.65
C HIS A 184 -3.43 -0.72 10.96
N ILE A 185 -3.11 -0.92 9.69
CA ILE A 185 -2.30 0.02 8.89
C ILE A 185 -3.05 1.34 8.70
N ALA A 186 -4.35 1.28 8.35
CA ALA A 186 -5.16 2.48 8.16
C ALA A 186 -5.25 3.33 9.43
N ILE A 187 -5.47 2.68 10.58
CA ILE A 187 -5.58 3.35 11.88
C ILE A 187 -4.22 3.90 12.35
N PHE A 188 -3.15 3.13 12.22
CA PHE A 188 -1.81 3.60 12.57
C PHE A 188 -1.41 4.87 11.80
N ASN A 189 -1.78 4.97 10.52
CA ASN A 189 -1.49 6.14 9.70
C ASN A 189 -2.55 7.26 9.77
N GLY A 190 -3.62 7.09 10.56
CA GLY A 190 -4.70 8.08 10.66
C GLY A 190 -5.60 8.19 9.42
N PHE A 191 -5.60 7.19 8.55
CA PHE A 191 -6.40 7.14 7.32
C PHE A 191 -7.84 6.70 7.61
N LEU A 192 -8.58 7.52 8.37
CA LEU A 192 -9.92 7.16 8.87
C LEU A 192 -10.95 6.93 7.76
N ASN A 193 -10.82 7.61 6.61
CA ASN A 193 -11.69 7.35 5.45
C ASN A 193 -11.45 5.95 4.85
N VAL A 194 -10.20 5.48 4.83
CA VAL A 194 -9.85 4.13 4.41
C VAL A 194 -10.29 3.12 5.46
N ALA A 195 -10.09 3.42 6.76
CA ALA A 195 -10.58 2.58 7.84
C ALA A 195 -12.11 2.39 7.75
N ASP A 196 -12.86 3.46 7.51
CA ASP A 196 -14.30 3.41 7.25
C ASP A 196 -14.69 2.50 6.09
N LEU A 197 -13.96 2.60 4.98
CA LEU A 197 -14.17 1.75 3.83
C LEU A 197 -13.94 0.28 4.21
N LEU A 198 -12.81 -0.04 4.86
CA LEU A 198 -12.50 -1.40 5.31
C LEU A 198 -13.57 -1.95 6.26
N ILE A 199 -14.08 -1.14 7.19
CA ILE A 199 -15.18 -1.55 8.10
C ILE A 199 -16.48 -1.83 7.33
N LYS A 200 -16.82 -1.04 6.32
CA LYS A 200 -17.98 -1.32 5.45
C LYS A 200 -17.85 -2.65 4.72
N TRP A 201 -16.62 -3.06 4.44
CA TRP A 201 -16.28 -4.37 3.88
C TRP A 201 -16.05 -5.44 4.95
N LYS A 202 -16.56 -5.24 6.17
CA LYS A 202 -16.53 -6.19 7.29
C LYS A 202 -15.12 -6.53 7.81
N ALA A 203 -14.20 -5.57 7.79
CA ALA A 203 -12.91 -5.71 8.46
C ALA A 203 -13.08 -6.07 9.95
N ASN A 204 -12.30 -7.03 10.43
CA ASN A 204 -12.35 -7.49 11.81
C ASN A 204 -11.69 -6.48 12.77
N ILE A 205 -12.53 -5.73 13.49
CA ILE A 205 -12.14 -4.73 14.49
C ILE A 205 -11.36 -5.35 15.67
N ARG A 206 -11.65 -6.62 16.01
CA ARG A 206 -11.09 -7.31 17.18
C ARG A 206 -9.82 -8.08 16.87
N SER A 207 -9.34 -8.02 15.62
CA SER A 207 -8.08 -8.63 15.22
C SER A 207 -6.92 -8.11 16.08
N LYS A 208 -5.96 -8.99 16.33
CA LYS A 208 -4.73 -8.69 17.06
C LYS A 208 -3.53 -9.06 16.20
N ASP A 209 -2.49 -8.25 16.30
CA ASP A 209 -1.20 -8.54 15.68
C ASP A 209 -0.38 -9.55 16.51
N ILE A 210 0.84 -9.87 16.07
CA ILE A 210 1.73 -10.83 16.74
C ILE A 210 2.13 -10.47 18.18
N LEU A 211 1.87 -9.23 18.62
CA LEU A 211 2.13 -8.75 19.98
C LEU A 211 0.84 -8.61 20.79
N GLY A 212 -0.28 -9.13 20.27
CA GLY A 212 -1.59 -9.00 20.89
C GLY A 212 -2.21 -7.62 20.73
N LEU A 213 -1.64 -6.75 19.88
CA LEU A 213 -2.10 -5.38 19.70
C LEU A 213 -3.28 -5.35 18.74
N ASN A 214 -4.40 -4.81 19.21
CA ASN A 214 -5.51 -4.42 18.34
C ASN A 214 -5.30 -3.02 17.76
N VAL A 215 -6.22 -2.59 16.90
CA VAL A 215 -6.16 -1.29 16.21
C VAL A 215 -6.11 -0.08 17.16
N ALA A 216 -6.69 -0.16 18.36
CA ALA A 216 -6.61 0.92 19.34
C ALA A 216 -5.22 1.08 19.96
N HIS A 217 -4.47 -0.02 20.15
CA HIS A 217 -3.07 0.06 20.56
C HIS A 217 -2.21 0.71 19.46
N HIS A 218 -2.46 0.37 18.19
CA HIS A 218 -1.78 0.99 17.06
C HIS A 218 -2.09 2.49 16.93
N ALA A 219 -3.32 2.92 17.21
CA ALA A 219 -3.69 4.34 17.27
C ALA A 219 -2.92 5.10 18.38
N ILE A 220 -2.63 4.43 19.49
CA ILE A 220 -1.83 5.00 20.58
C ILE A 220 -0.35 5.08 20.18
N ASP A 221 0.18 4.03 19.55
CA ASP A 221 1.58 3.99 19.10
C ASP A 221 1.84 5.01 17.96
N SER A 222 0.83 5.38 17.17
CA SER A 222 0.92 6.48 16.21
C SER A 222 0.77 7.88 16.83
N ASN A 223 0.40 7.95 18.11
CA ASN A 223 0.16 9.17 18.86
C ASN A 223 -0.88 10.11 18.19
N ASP A 224 -1.85 9.54 17.47
CA ASP A 224 -2.94 10.29 16.85
C ASP A 224 -4.24 10.20 17.66
N LEU A 225 -4.56 11.28 18.37
CA LEU A 225 -5.75 11.36 19.22
C LEU A 225 -7.06 11.11 18.45
N ASP A 226 -7.14 11.56 17.20
CA ASP A 226 -8.33 11.37 16.37
C ASP A 226 -8.58 9.87 16.10
N SER A 227 -7.52 9.11 15.82
CA SER A 227 -7.59 7.65 15.64
C SER A 227 -7.92 6.92 16.93
N VAL A 228 -7.39 7.36 18.08
CA VAL A 228 -7.75 6.79 19.39
C VAL A 228 -9.23 7.00 19.69
N ILE A 229 -9.73 8.22 19.44
CA ILE A 229 -11.15 8.55 19.62
C ILE A 229 -12.00 7.71 18.67
N TYR A 230 -11.62 7.60 17.40
CA TYR A 230 -12.33 6.77 16.43
C TYR A 230 -12.40 5.30 16.88
N CYS A 231 -11.30 4.71 17.33
CA CYS A 231 -11.27 3.33 17.82
C CYS A 231 -12.18 3.09 19.03
N ILE A 232 -12.20 4.00 20.00
CA ILE A 232 -12.98 3.80 21.24
C ILE A 232 -14.45 4.19 21.03
N ASP A 233 -14.71 5.35 20.45
CA ASP A 233 -16.07 5.91 20.36
C ASP A 233 -16.85 5.45 19.13
N CYS A 234 -16.18 5.19 18.00
CA CYS A 234 -16.85 4.70 16.79
C CYS A 234 -16.84 3.18 16.73
N LEU A 235 -15.68 2.56 16.90
CA LEU A 235 -15.54 1.10 16.78
C LEU A 235 -15.92 0.36 18.07
N GLY A 236 -16.09 1.06 19.20
CA GLY A 236 -16.51 0.45 20.46
C GLY A 236 -15.42 -0.40 21.13
N ILE A 237 -14.14 -0.13 20.87
CA ILE A 237 -13.05 -0.87 21.51
C ILE A 237 -12.98 -0.48 22.99
N HIS A 238 -13.08 -1.47 23.85
CA HIS A 238 -13.06 -1.27 25.30
C HIS A 238 -11.69 -0.78 25.79
N THR A 239 -11.67 0.21 26.69
CA THR A 239 -10.44 0.83 27.22
C THR A 239 -9.54 -0.14 27.98
N GLU A 240 -10.14 -1.17 28.58
CA GLU A 240 -9.44 -2.23 29.33
C GLU A 240 -8.92 -3.38 28.47
N THR A 241 -9.03 -3.31 27.14
CA THR A 241 -8.38 -4.28 26.26
C THR A 241 -6.88 -4.35 26.54
N ARG A 242 -6.31 -5.55 26.46
CA ARG A 242 -4.89 -5.78 26.76
C ARG A 242 -4.15 -6.43 25.61
N ASP A 243 -2.89 -6.03 25.48
CA ASP A 243 -1.89 -6.69 24.65
C ASP A 243 -1.27 -7.91 25.36
N ASP A 244 -0.35 -8.61 24.68
CA ASP A 244 0.28 -9.82 25.22
C ASP A 244 1.26 -9.53 26.38
N ARG A 245 1.64 -8.27 26.58
CA ARG A 245 2.38 -7.82 27.77
C ARG A 245 1.45 -7.43 28.92
N GLY A 246 0.14 -7.64 28.77
CA GLY A 246 -0.87 -7.32 29.76
C GLY A 246 -1.12 -5.82 29.90
N LEU A 247 -0.61 -4.97 28.99
CA LEU A 247 -0.81 -3.52 29.06
C LEU A 247 -2.22 -3.18 28.60
N SER A 248 -2.98 -2.47 29.42
CA SER A 248 -4.20 -1.80 28.97
C SER A 248 -3.88 -0.65 28.01
N LEU A 249 -4.88 -0.06 27.34
CA LEU A 249 -4.66 1.11 26.49
C LEU A 249 -4.01 2.27 27.25
N LEU A 250 -4.44 2.55 28.49
CA LEU A 250 -3.85 3.60 29.32
C LEU A 250 -2.39 3.30 29.66
N LEU A 251 -2.09 2.07 30.08
CA LEU A 251 -0.73 1.69 30.43
C LEU A 251 0.18 1.67 29.19
N ARG A 252 -0.33 1.22 28.04
CA ARG A 252 0.35 1.29 26.74
C ARG A 252 0.70 2.72 26.37
N ALA A 253 -0.25 3.66 26.48
CA ALA A 253 -0.04 5.08 26.18
C ALA A 253 1.08 5.70 27.04
N ILE A 254 1.22 5.25 28.29
CA ILE A 254 2.29 5.69 29.18
C ILE A 254 3.63 5.09 28.78
N VAL A 255 3.68 3.78 28.52
CA VAL A 255 4.90 3.07 28.09
C VAL A 255 5.41 3.56 26.73
N SER A 256 4.52 3.88 25.80
CA SER A 256 4.87 4.42 24.47
C SER A 256 5.12 5.94 24.47
N LYS A 257 4.95 6.61 25.62
CA LYS A 257 5.09 8.08 25.77
C LYS A 257 4.16 8.86 24.84
N ALA A 258 2.92 8.42 24.74
CA ALA A 258 1.88 9.13 24.02
C ALA A 258 1.62 10.52 24.63
N SER A 259 0.98 11.39 23.86
CA SER A 259 0.59 12.73 24.28
C SER A 259 -0.32 12.72 25.51
N LEU A 260 -0.18 13.75 26.34
CA LEU A 260 -1.03 13.92 27.52
C LEU A 260 -2.52 14.02 27.17
N ASP A 261 -2.86 14.48 25.97
CA ASP A 261 -4.24 14.54 25.49
C ASP A 261 -4.84 13.14 25.29
N ILE A 262 -4.08 12.18 24.76
CA ILE A 262 -4.52 10.77 24.65
C ILE A 262 -4.71 10.17 26.04
N ILE A 263 -3.74 10.36 26.93
CA ILE A 263 -3.80 9.84 28.30
C ILE A 263 -5.02 10.44 29.02
N ARG A 264 -5.22 11.75 28.93
CA ARG A 264 -6.39 12.44 29.49
C ARG A 264 -7.69 11.93 28.89
N TYR A 265 -7.76 11.72 27.58
CA TYR A 265 -8.93 11.16 26.93
C TYR A 265 -9.26 9.74 27.44
N LEU A 266 -8.26 8.87 27.61
CA LEU A 266 -8.45 7.54 28.18
C LEU A 266 -8.95 7.60 29.62
N LEU A 267 -8.43 8.53 30.43
CA LEU A 267 -8.93 8.78 31.79
C LEU A 267 -10.37 9.34 31.79
N ASP A 268 -10.70 10.24 30.85
CA ASP A 268 -12.07 10.73 30.65
C ASP A 268 -13.03 9.57 30.28
N LYS A 269 -12.52 8.53 29.59
CA LYS A 269 -13.22 7.28 29.30
C LYS A 269 -13.14 6.24 30.43
N LYS A 270 -12.74 6.65 31.63
CA LYS A 270 -12.65 5.82 32.84
C LYS A 270 -11.71 4.62 32.72
N ALA A 271 -10.67 4.71 31.90
CA ALA A 271 -9.62 3.69 31.85
C ALA A 271 -8.97 3.53 33.24
N SER A 272 -8.83 2.29 33.68
CA SER A 272 -8.37 1.97 35.02
C SER A 272 -6.89 2.26 35.21
N GLN A 273 -6.59 3.00 36.28
CA GLN A 273 -5.21 3.27 36.68
C GLN A 273 -4.58 2.12 37.49
N SER A 274 -5.37 1.13 37.89
CA SER A 274 -4.91 0.01 38.74
C SER A 274 -4.37 -1.18 37.95
N VAL A 275 -4.46 -1.15 36.61
CA VAL A 275 -3.97 -2.23 35.75
C VAL A 275 -2.47 -2.39 35.92
N ARG A 276 -2.03 -3.66 35.95
CA ARG A 276 -0.63 -4.06 36.03
C ARG A 276 -0.26 -4.89 34.82
N ASP A 277 0.99 -4.75 34.39
CA ASP A 277 1.55 -5.54 33.30
C ASP A 277 1.87 -6.99 33.74
N ILE A 278 2.41 -7.79 32.82
CA ILE A 278 2.85 -9.17 33.09
C ILE A 278 3.93 -9.28 34.18
N ASN A 279 4.68 -8.21 34.45
CA ASN A 279 5.69 -8.14 35.50
C ASN A 279 5.11 -7.60 36.82
N ASN A 280 3.78 -7.48 36.92
CA ASN A 280 3.06 -6.93 38.06
C ASN A 280 3.40 -5.45 38.34
N MET A 281 3.91 -4.72 37.35
CA MET A 281 4.26 -3.31 37.45
C MET A 281 3.02 -2.45 37.26
N SER A 282 2.82 -1.51 38.18
CA SER A 282 1.76 -0.49 38.12
C SER A 282 2.13 0.68 37.20
N ILE A 283 1.13 1.48 36.81
CA ILE A 283 1.32 2.71 36.04
C ILE A 283 2.41 3.62 36.64
N LEU A 284 2.36 3.90 37.95
CA LEU A 284 3.32 4.81 38.59
C LEU A 284 4.76 4.30 38.54
N GLN A 285 4.98 2.98 38.46
CA GLN A 285 6.31 2.42 38.32
C GLN A 285 6.86 2.59 36.89
N HIS A 286 5.99 2.63 35.87
CA HIS A 286 6.36 2.91 34.48
C HIS A 286 6.66 4.40 34.22
N VAL A 287 6.05 5.32 34.98
CA VAL A 287 6.27 6.78 34.85
C VAL A 287 7.61 7.25 35.46
N ARG A 288 8.33 6.38 36.17
CA ARG A 288 9.43 6.74 37.09
C ARG A 288 10.78 7.04 36.42
N MET A 289 10.77 7.76 35.30
CA MET A 289 11.94 8.45 34.75
C MET A 289 11.93 9.92 35.22
N PRO A 290 13.09 10.56 35.45
CA PRO A 290 13.19 11.81 36.24
C PRO A 290 12.50 13.07 35.68
N ASN A 291 11.85 13.01 34.50
CA ASN A 291 11.33 14.19 33.80
C ASN A 291 9.81 14.23 33.60
N ASP A 292 9.03 13.24 34.04
CA ASP A 292 7.58 13.16 33.76
C ASP A 292 6.69 13.73 34.88
N HIS A 293 7.10 14.85 35.49
CA HIS A 293 6.37 15.47 36.61
C HIS A 293 4.92 15.81 36.24
N GLN A 294 4.71 16.31 35.02
CA GLN A 294 3.37 16.68 34.53
C GLN A 294 2.44 15.46 34.37
N LEU A 295 2.97 14.32 33.93
CA LEU A 295 2.21 13.08 33.79
C LEU A 295 1.86 12.49 35.17
N VAL A 296 2.82 12.49 36.10
CA VAL A 296 2.58 12.06 37.50
C VAL A 296 1.50 12.93 38.14
N GLU A 297 1.64 14.25 38.03
CA GLU A 297 0.66 15.19 38.58
C GLU A 297 -0.72 14.96 37.96
N MET A 298 -0.79 14.80 36.63
CA MET A 298 -2.04 14.50 35.95
C MET A 298 -2.69 13.22 36.46
N LEU A 299 -1.94 12.11 36.61
CA LEU A 299 -2.49 10.83 37.07
C LEU A 299 -2.96 10.88 38.53
N LEU A 300 -2.15 11.48 39.43
CA LEU A 300 -2.47 11.57 40.86
C LEU A 300 -3.62 12.54 41.14
N ASN A 301 -3.67 13.66 40.43
CA ASN A 301 -4.67 14.72 40.65
C ASN A 301 -5.81 14.68 39.64
N TYR A 302 -5.93 13.60 38.83
CA TYR A 302 -6.98 13.50 37.83
C TYR A 302 -8.35 13.53 38.49
N LYS A 303 -9.12 14.59 38.22
CA LYS A 303 -10.53 14.69 38.56
C LYS A 303 -11.32 14.63 37.24
N PRO A 304 -12.22 13.64 37.07
CA PRO A 304 -13.04 13.57 35.87
C PRO A 304 -13.83 14.87 35.75
N LYS A 305 -13.63 15.61 34.66
CA LYS A 305 -14.46 16.79 34.39
C LYS A 305 -15.88 16.30 34.17
N SER A 306 -16.87 16.94 34.81
CA SER A 306 -18.29 16.68 34.54
C SER A 306 -18.52 16.75 33.02
N GLN A 307 -19.33 15.82 32.49
CA GLN A 307 -19.48 15.43 31.09
C GLN A 307 -19.79 16.54 30.05
N THR A 308 -19.72 17.83 30.36
CA THR A 308 -20.35 18.87 29.54
C THR A 308 -19.42 19.66 28.62
N ASP A 309 -18.10 19.74 28.82
CA ASP A 309 -17.29 20.70 28.05
C ASP A 309 -15.93 20.20 27.51
N ALA A 310 -15.79 18.89 27.31
CA ALA A 310 -14.71 18.38 26.48
C ALA A 310 -15.09 18.45 25.00
N LYS A 311 -15.31 19.66 24.47
CA LYS A 311 -15.14 19.90 23.03
C LYS A 311 -13.64 19.78 22.72
N LEU A 312 -13.11 18.56 22.77
CA LEU A 312 -11.87 18.22 22.10
C LEU A 312 -12.04 18.69 20.66
N LYS A 313 -11.10 19.51 20.17
CA LYS A 313 -11.08 19.99 18.78
C LYS A 313 -10.75 18.81 17.87
N LEU A 314 -11.70 17.89 17.77
CA LEU A 314 -11.71 16.83 16.78
C LEU A 314 -11.68 17.47 15.41
N LYS A 315 -10.87 16.93 14.50
CA LYS A 315 -10.95 17.34 13.10
C LYS A 315 -12.39 17.18 12.62
N HIS A 316 -12.87 18.14 11.82
CA HIS A 316 -14.24 18.16 11.31
C HIS A 316 -14.67 16.81 10.68
N ASN A 317 -13.73 16.13 10.02
CA ASN A 317 -13.94 14.81 9.43
C ASN A 317 -14.28 13.75 10.48
N VAL A 318 -13.57 13.70 11.61
CA VAL A 318 -13.81 12.72 12.68
C VAL A 318 -15.18 12.96 13.32
N GLN A 319 -15.54 14.23 13.55
CA GLN A 319 -16.87 14.58 14.06
C GLN A 319 -17.97 14.08 13.12
N LYS A 320 -17.83 14.33 11.81
CA LYS A 320 -18.78 13.86 10.81
C LYS A 320 -18.89 12.32 10.81
N LEU A 321 -17.77 11.60 10.93
CA LEU A 321 -17.76 10.14 11.01
C LEU A 321 -18.47 9.62 12.27
N ILE A 322 -18.16 10.19 13.44
CA ILE A 322 -18.82 9.86 14.71
C ILE A 322 -20.33 10.09 14.61
N LEU A 323 -20.74 11.26 14.12
CA LEU A 323 -22.16 11.61 13.94
C LEU A 323 -22.85 10.61 12.99
N SER A 324 -22.25 10.32 11.83
CA SER A 324 -22.84 9.41 10.85
C SER A 324 -23.06 7.99 11.38
N ARG A 325 -22.15 7.47 12.21
CA ARG A 325 -22.32 6.15 12.83
C ARG A 325 -23.29 6.14 14.00
N LYS A 326 -23.32 7.20 14.81
CA LYS A 326 -24.32 7.32 15.89
C LYS A 326 -25.74 7.32 15.34
N MET A 327 -25.98 8.06 14.25
CA MET A 327 -27.28 8.04 13.55
C MET A 327 -27.65 6.65 13.03
N LYS A 328 -26.70 5.92 12.42
CA LYS A 328 -26.94 4.54 11.93
C LYS A 328 -27.24 3.53 13.02
N LYS A 329 -26.61 3.67 14.20
CA LYS A 329 -26.93 2.86 15.39
C LYS A 329 -28.33 3.15 15.93
N GLU A 330 -28.81 4.39 15.81
CA GLU A 330 -30.16 4.78 16.23
C GLU A 330 -31.24 4.37 15.21
N GLU A 331 -30.88 4.22 13.92
CA GLU A 331 -31.78 3.80 12.84
C GLU A 331 -31.89 2.27 12.67
N GLY A 332 -31.21 1.46 13.49
CA GLY A 332 -31.35 -0.01 13.50
C GLY A 332 -30.71 -0.75 12.32
N GLU A 333 -29.86 -0.10 11.50
CA GLU A 333 -29.22 -0.75 10.34
C GLU A 333 -28.03 -1.68 10.72
N ASP A 334 -27.63 -1.74 11.99
CA ASP A 334 -26.45 -2.50 12.48
C ASP A 334 -26.81 -3.80 13.25
N GLU A 335 -28.02 -4.35 13.12
CA GLU A 335 -28.38 -5.65 13.74
C GLU A 335 -27.48 -6.81 13.27
N ALA A 336 -26.86 -6.70 12.09
CA ALA A 336 -25.93 -7.73 11.57
C ALA A 336 -24.54 -7.74 12.24
N ALA A 337 -24.16 -6.69 12.99
CA ALA A 337 -22.94 -6.70 13.79
C ALA A 337 -23.19 -7.30 15.19
N GLU A 338 -24.40 -7.14 15.72
CA GLU A 338 -24.80 -7.66 17.04
C GLU A 338 -25.08 -9.18 17.04
N GLU A 339 -25.45 -9.79 15.90
CA GLU A 339 -25.57 -11.26 15.82
C GLU A 339 -24.24 -12.00 16.06
N SER A 340 -23.10 -11.37 15.78
CA SER A 340 -21.78 -11.91 16.16
C SER A 340 -21.43 -11.71 17.64
N VAL A 341 -22.15 -10.83 18.33
CA VAL A 341 -21.95 -10.47 19.75
C VAL A 341 -22.83 -11.33 20.65
N SER A 342 -24.09 -11.61 20.26
CA SER A 342 -25.03 -12.38 21.08
C SER A 342 -24.86 -13.91 20.98
N ALA A 343 -24.33 -14.44 19.87
CA ALA A 343 -24.34 -15.89 19.64
C ALA A 343 -23.25 -16.67 20.39
N PHE A 344 -22.27 -16.00 21.00
CA PHE A 344 -21.16 -16.67 21.72
C PHE A 344 -21.15 -16.45 23.23
N GLU A 345 -21.93 -15.50 23.78
CA GLU A 345 -22.06 -15.32 25.24
C GLU A 345 -22.85 -16.45 25.93
N GLN A 346 -23.43 -17.39 25.16
CA GLN A 346 -24.04 -18.61 25.70
C GLN A 346 -23.08 -19.81 25.79
N CYS A 347 -21.82 -19.73 25.32
CA CYS A 347 -20.90 -20.87 25.33
C CYS A 347 -19.90 -20.93 26.50
N ASP A 348 -19.75 -19.88 27.31
CA ASP A 348 -18.77 -19.87 28.42
C ASP A 348 -19.33 -20.27 29.80
N LEU A 349 -20.53 -20.87 29.83
CA LEU A 349 -21.08 -21.54 31.01
C LEU A 349 -20.96 -23.06 30.84
N PHE A 350 -19.74 -23.63 30.82
CA PHE A 350 -19.42 -24.99 31.28
C PHE A 350 -17.95 -25.32 31.02
N LYS A 351 -17.08 -25.09 32.01
CA LYS A 351 -16.04 -26.03 32.48
C LYS A 351 -15.30 -25.50 33.71
#